data_AF-A0A1V5IQQ9-F1
#
_entry.id   AF-A0A1V5IQQ9-F1
#
_cell.length_a   1.000
_cell.length_b   1.000
_cell.length_c   1.000
_cell.angle_alpha   90.00
_cell.angle_beta   90.00
_cell.angle_gamma   90.00
#
_symmetry.space_group_name_H-M   'P 1'
#
loop_
_entity.id
_entity.type
_entity.pdbx_description
1 polymer ?
#
loop_
_entity_poly.entity_id
_entity_poly.type
_entity_poly.pdbx_seq_one_letter_code
_entity_poly.pdbx_strand_id
1 'polypeptide(L)'
;MPFGFNIGYGFGDTSAASENMVFYADKCHKLDQVVFNIPPDSFVKPWTFSSNDGRFEMDFVPIIDRYAKMNAVIISSVQHQVFGRFTGRVVLDDGRTLEIRDLMGFAEKVSNTW
;
A
#
# COMPACT_ATOMS: atom_id res chain seq x y z
N MET A 1 -4.31 14.50 -15.20
CA MET A 1 -5.43 13.57 -14.97
C MET A 1 -5.25 12.94 -13.59
N PRO A 2 -6.33 12.64 -12.86
CA PRO A 2 -6.21 12.04 -11.54
C PRO A 2 -5.57 10.65 -11.64
N PHE A 3 -4.66 10.36 -10.71
CA PHE A 3 -4.03 9.08 -10.49
C PHE A 3 -4.27 8.66 -9.05
N GLY A 4 -4.52 7.37 -8.82
CA GLY A 4 -4.62 6.78 -7.50
C GLY A 4 -4.43 5.28 -7.55
N PHE A 5 -4.28 4.64 -6.40
CA PHE A 5 -4.21 3.20 -6.30
C PHE A 5 -4.77 2.72 -4.95
N ASN A 6 -5.11 1.44 -4.89
CA ASN A 6 -5.34 0.71 -3.66
C ASN A 6 -4.52 -0.57 -3.71
N ILE A 7 -3.80 -0.88 -2.63
CA ILE A 7 -3.05 -2.13 -2.48
C ILE A 7 -3.32 -2.68 -1.08
N GLY A 8 -3.62 -3.97 -0.97
CA GLY A 8 -4.05 -4.57 0.29
C GLY A 8 -4.41 -6.04 0.19
N TYR A 9 -4.43 -6.68 1.36
CA TYR A 9 -4.76 -8.09 1.57
C TYR A 9 -5.69 -8.25 2.80
N GLY A 10 -6.56 -7.26 3.03
CA GLY A 10 -7.35 -7.17 4.25
C GLY A 10 -8.68 -7.91 4.20
N PHE A 11 -9.19 -8.22 3.00
CA PHE A 11 -10.53 -8.75 2.79
C PHE A 11 -10.55 -9.96 1.84
N GLY A 12 -11.27 -11.01 2.25
CA GLY A 12 -11.54 -12.19 1.42
C GLY A 12 -10.40 -13.21 1.35
N ASP A 13 -10.59 -14.24 0.51
CA ASP A 13 -9.54 -15.21 0.19
C ASP A 13 -8.63 -14.63 -0.89
N THR A 14 -7.50 -14.07 -0.46
CA THR A 14 -6.54 -13.38 -1.33
C THR A 14 -5.76 -14.34 -2.23
N SER A 15 -5.96 -15.66 -2.12
CA SER A 15 -5.38 -16.65 -3.04
C SER A 15 -6.08 -16.64 -4.42
N ALA A 16 -7.33 -16.16 -4.49
CA ALA A 16 -8.11 -16.10 -5.73
C ALA A 16 -8.15 -14.70 -6.36
N ALA A 17 -8.20 -13.63 -5.55
CA ALA A 17 -8.14 -12.25 -6.02
C ALA A 17 -7.68 -11.30 -4.89
N SER A 18 -6.80 -10.35 -5.23
CA SER A 18 -6.36 -9.28 -4.34
C SER A 18 -7.24 -8.02 -4.48
N GLU A 19 -7.08 -7.06 -3.58
CA GLU A 19 -7.68 -5.71 -3.72
C GLU A 19 -6.85 -4.79 -4.63
N ASN A 20 -5.65 -5.22 -5.02
CA ASN A 20 -4.63 -4.40 -5.68
C ASN A 20 -5.13 -3.83 -7.04
N MET A 21 -5.15 -2.50 -7.18
CA MET A 21 -5.72 -1.78 -8.32
C MET A 21 -5.05 -0.41 -8.50
N VAL A 22 -4.85 -0.02 -9.77
CA VAL A 22 -4.48 1.35 -10.16
C VAL A 22 -5.65 2.04 -10.86
N PHE A 23 -5.84 3.33 -10.59
CA PHE A 23 -6.84 4.17 -11.23
C PHE A 23 -6.15 5.29 -12.01
N TYR A 24 -6.41 5.36 -13.31
CA TYR A 24 -5.86 6.41 -14.17
C TYR A 24 -6.83 6.72 -15.31
N ALA A 25 -7.13 8.00 -15.53
CA ALA A 25 -7.92 8.45 -16.68
C ALA A 25 -9.25 7.70 -16.84
N ASP A 26 -10.02 7.61 -15.76
CA ASP A 26 -11.32 6.91 -15.67
C ASP A 26 -11.26 5.39 -15.96
N LYS A 27 -10.06 4.80 -15.93
CA LYS A 27 -9.85 3.36 -16.05
C LYS A 27 -9.27 2.77 -14.77
N CYS A 28 -9.73 1.55 -14.49
CA CYS A 28 -9.21 0.69 -13.43
C CYS A 28 -8.28 -0.35 -14.07
N HIS A 29 -7.06 -0.46 -13.56
CA HIS A 29 -6.02 -1.39 -14.00
C HIS A 29 -5.74 -2.39 -12.87
N LYS A 30 -6.23 -3.62 -13.03
CA LYS A 30 -6.09 -4.65 -12.01
C LYS A 30 -4.62 -5.06 -11.90
N LEU A 31 -4.13 -5.09 -10.67
CA LEU A 31 -2.84 -5.66 -10.32
C LEU A 31 -3.04 -7.05 -9.72
N ASP A 32 -2.07 -7.93 -9.93
CA ASP A 32 -2.04 -9.26 -9.32
C ASP A 32 -1.52 -9.17 -7.87
N GLN A 33 -0.33 -9.72 -7.59
CA GLN A 33 0.26 -9.73 -6.27
C GLN A 33 1.25 -8.57 -6.12
N VAL A 34 1.15 -7.85 -5.02
CA VAL A 34 2.10 -6.81 -4.60
C VAL A 34 2.76 -7.24 -3.30
N VAL A 35 4.09 -7.24 -3.25
CA VAL A 35 4.89 -7.52 -2.06
C VAL A 35 5.17 -6.21 -1.33
N PHE A 36 4.96 -6.22 -0.01
CA PHE A 36 5.09 -5.05 0.86
C PHE A 36 6.35 -5.24 1.70
N ASN A 37 7.43 -4.59 1.32
CA ASN A 37 8.71 -4.69 2.03
C ASN A 37 8.75 -3.60 3.12
N ILE A 38 8.19 -3.93 4.28
CA ILE A 38 8.14 -3.05 5.45
C ILE A 38 9.28 -3.42 6.41
N PRO A 39 10.15 -2.47 6.80
CA PRO A 39 11.19 -2.73 7.79
C PRO A 39 10.59 -3.27 9.10
N PRO A 40 11.04 -4.44 9.60
CA PRO A 40 10.43 -5.08 10.77
C PRO A 40 10.72 -4.33 12.08
N ASP A 41 11.73 -3.47 12.07
CA ASP A 41 12.23 -2.75 13.25
C ASP A 41 11.66 -1.34 13.39
N SER A 42 11.09 -0.76 12.32
CA SER A 42 10.57 0.60 12.35
C SER A 42 9.62 0.90 11.19
N PHE A 43 8.39 1.31 11.53
CA PHE A 43 7.39 1.76 10.56
C PHE A 43 7.66 3.14 9.96
N VAL A 44 8.59 3.92 10.52
CA VAL A 44 8.97 5.25 10.00
C VAL A 44 10.18 5.21 9.06
N LYS A 45 10.79 4.04 8.86
CA LYS A 45 11.81 3.84 7.82
C LYS A 45 11.15 3.75 6.44
N PRO A 46 11.86 4.01 5.34
CA PRO A 46 11.32 3.85 3.99
C PRO A 46 10.85 2.41 3.71
N TRP A 47 9.72 2.27 3.01
CA TRP A 47 9.18 0.98 2.58
C TRP A 47 9.28 0.87 1.06
N THR A 48 9.24 -0.35 0.54
CA THR A 48 9.09 -0.58 -0.89
C THR A 48 7.93 -1.51 -1.19
N PHE A 49 7.36 -1.35 -2.38
CA PHE A 49 6.26 -2.15 -2.89
C PHE A 49 6.58 -2.60 -4.31
N SER A 50 6.49 -3.90 -4.57
CA SER A 50 6.83 -4.48 -5.86
C SER A 50 5.77 -5.50 -6.28
N SER A 51 5.21 -5.36 -7.48
CA SER A 51 4.32 -6.38 -8.02
C SER A 51 5.09 -7.57 -8.57
N ASN A 52 4.48 -8.76 -8.56
CA ASN A 52 5.09 -9.99 -9.07
C ASN A 52 5.41 -9.94 -10.58
N ASP A 53 4.80 -9.00 -11.30
CA ASP A 53 4.98 -8.76 -12.74
C ASP A 53 5.71 -7.44 -13.06
N GLY A 54 6.19 -6.70 -12.04
CA GLY A 54 6.93 -5.45 -12.20
C GLY A 54 6.14 -4.26 -12.76
N ARG A 55 4.79 -4.38 -12.77
CA ARG A 55 3.86 -3.31 -13.18
C ARG A 55 3.63 -2.26 -12.10
N PHE A 56 3.96 -2.53 -10.84
CA PHE A 56 3.83 -1.57 -9.76
C PHE A 56 5.09 -1.62 -8.89
N GLU A 57 5.89 -0.56 -8.96
CA GLU A 57 7.11 -0.40 -8.16
C GLU A 57 7.05 0.95 -7.47
N MET A 58 7.02 0.97 -6.14
CA MET A 58 6.93 2.20 -5.36
C MET A 58 7.87 2.19 -4.16
N ASP A 59 8.53 3.32 -3.97
CA ASP A 59 9.14 3.70 -2.71
C ASP A 59 8.14 4.52 -1.90
N PHE A 60 8.09 4.27 -0.59
CA PHE A 60 7.29 5.05 0.34
C PHE A 60 8.18 5.64 1.42
N VAL A 61 8.11 6.97 1.56
CA VAL A 61 8.82 7.71 2.59
C VAL A 61 7.80 8.19 3.63
N PRO A 62 7.76 7.59 4.83
CA PRO A 62 6.92 8.05 5.92
C PRO A 62 7.18 9.50 6.32
N ILE A 63 6.12 10.24 6.64
CA ILE A 63 6.16 11.62 7.15
C ILE A 63 5.55 11.68 8.56
N ILE A 64 4.41 11.03 8.78
CA ILE A 64 3.71 11.00 10.08
C ILE A 64 3.27 9.57 10.37
N ASP A 65 3.61 9.04 11.55
CA ASP A 65 3.01 7.81 12.08
C ASP A 65 1.90 8.18 13.06
N ARG A 66 0.64 7.92 12.67
CA ARG A 66 -0.49 8.06 13.59
C ARG A 66 -0.69 6.73 14.30
N TYR A 67 -0.08 6.62 15.48
CA TYR A 67 -0.25 5.50 16.38
C TYR A 67 -1.60 5.58 17.13
N ALA A 68 -2.49 4.61 16.90
CA ALA A 68 -3.70 4.44 17.71
C ALA A 68 -3.65 3.08 18.43
N LYS A 69 -3.52 3.13 19.76
CA LYS A 69 -3.64 1.95 20.63
C LYS A 69 -5.00 1.97 21.29
N MET A 70 -5.88 1.04 20.93
CA MET A 70 -7.17 0.86 21.60
C MET A 70 -7.07 -0.34 22.55
N ASN A 71 -7.00 -0.07 23.86
CA ASN A 71 -7.04 -1.09 24.91
C ASN A 71 -8.48 -1.19 25.43
N ALA A 72 -9.25 -2.18 24.97
CA ALA A 72 -10.56 -2.48 25.52
C ALA A 72 -10.51 -3.82 26.24
N VAL A 73 -9.87 -3.85 27.42
CA VAL A 73 -9.84 -4.85 28.52
C VAL A 73 -9.60 -6.35 28.19
N ILE A 74 -9.93 -6.85 26.99
CA ILE A 74 -9.66 -8.20 26.48
C ILE A 74 -9.12 -8.17 25.02
N ILE A 75 -9.26 -7.05 24.29
CA ILE A 75 -8.78 -6.92 22.90
C ILE A 75 -7.75 -5.77 22.83
N SER A 76 -6.54 -6.09 22.34
CA SER A 76 -5.53 -5.09 21.98
C SER A 76 -5.42 -5.06 20.46
N SER A 77 -5.91 -3.97 19.84
CA SER A 77 -5.62 -3.66 18.44
C SER A 77 -4.56 -2.57 18.39
N VAL A 78 -3.41 -2.90 17.82
CA VAL A 78 -2.37 -1.91 17.50
C VAL A 78 -2.52 -1.58 16.02
N GLN A 79 -2.91 -0.34 15.74
CA GLN A 79 -3.05 0.17 14.38
C GLN A 79 -1.96 1.22 14.14
N HIS A 80 -1.09 0.93 13.18
CA HIS A 80 -0.16 1.93 12.64
C HIS A 80 -0.72 2.44 11.32
N GLN A 81 -1.18 3.69 11.30
CA GLN A 81 -1.51 4.40 10.07
C GLN A 81 -0.36 5.35 9.75
N VAL A 82 0.48 4.95 8.79
CA VAL A 82 1.66 5.70 8.41
C VAL A 82 1.35 6.52 7.16
N PHE A 83 1.36 7.84 7.31
CA PHE A 83 1.19 8.79 6.22
C PHE A 83 2.54 9.17 5.64
N GLY A 84 2.64 9.26 4.32
CA GLY A 84 3.90 9.55 3.65
C GLY A 84 3.72 9.86 2.17
N ARG A 85 4.82 9.77 1.43
CA ARG A 85 4.86 10.00 -0.01
C ARG A 85 5.30 8.77 -0.76
N PHE A 86 4.59 8.49 -1.85
CA PHE A 86 4.90 7.44 -2.81
C PHE A 86 5.60 8.04 -4.03
N THR A 87 6.70 7.42 -4.43
CA THR A 87 7.44 7.75 -5.66
C THR A 87 7.85 6.44 -6.33
N GLY A 88 7.67 6.34 -7.64
CA GLY A 88 7.96 5.11 -8.37
C GLY A 88 7.29 5.06 -9.74
N ARG A 89 7.04 3.87 -10.24
CA ARG A 89 6.49 3.65 -11.58
C ARG A 89 5.33 2.66 -11.61
N VAL A 90 4.42 2.89 -12.55
CA VAL A 90 3.31 1.97 -12.85
C VAL A 90 3.25 1.67 -14.34
N VAL A 91 3.02 0.42 -14.72
CA VAL A 91 2.76 -0.02 -16.10
C VAL A 91 1.27 -0.34 -16.26
N LEU A 92 0.59 0.42 -17.12
CA LEU A 92 -0.83 0.25 -17.43
C LEU A 92 -1.07 -0.98 -18.33
N ASP A 93 -2.33 -1.40 -18.47
CA ASP A 93 -2.67 -2.57 -19.30
C ASP A 93 -2.32 -2.39 -20.78
N ASP A 94 -2.22 -1.13 -21.26
CA ASP A 94 -1.78 -0.82 -22.61
C ASP A 94 -0.25 -0.69 -22.76
N GLY A 95 0.50 -1.03 -21.71
CA GLY A 95 1.96 -1.01 -21.68
C GLY A 95 2.56 0.37 -21.43
N ARG A 96 1.77 1.44 -21.28
CA ARG A 96 2.31 2.76 -20.92
C ARG A 96 2.85 2.76 -19.50
N THR A 97 4.03 3.33 -19.32
CA THR A 97 4.63 3.57 -18.01
C THR A 97 4.29 4.98 -17.52
N LEU A 98 3.80 5.09 -16.29
CA LEU A 98 3.59 6.33 -15.57
C LEU A 98 4.63 6.47 -14.46
N GLU A 99 5.29 7.62 -14.43
CA GLU A 99 6.18 8.02 -13.33
C GLU A 99 5.37 8.78 -12.29
N ILE A 100 5.41 8.29 -11.05
CA ILE A 100 4.71 8.87 -9.90
C ILE A 100 5.75 9.52 -9.00
N ARG A 101 5.52 10.77 -8.59
CA ARG A 101 6.44 11.52 -7.75
C ARG A 101 5.68 12.20 -6.62
N ASP A 102 6.17 12.01 -5.40
CA ASP A 102 5.69 12.68 -4.18
C ASP A 102 4.17 12.57 -3.97
N LEU A 103 3.56 11.45 -4.39
CA LEU A 103 2.13 11.23 -4.22
C LEU A 103 1.82 11.00 -2.74
N MET A 104 1.07 11.91 -2.13
CA MET A 104 0.63 11.76 -0.74
C MET A 104 -0.34 10.59 -0.59
N GLY A 105 -0.12 9.77 0.43
CA GLY A 105 -0.99 8.65 0.79
C GLY A 105 -0.69 8.13 2.19
N PHE A 106 -1.30 7.00 2.54
CA PHE A 106 -1.00 6.29 3.77
C PHE A 106 -0.99 4.79 3.53
N ALA A 107 -0.34 4.06 4.42
CA ALA A 107 -0.36 2.61 4.47
C ALA A 107 -0.63 2.18 5.92
N GLU A 108 -1.41 1.11 6.08
CA GLU A 108 -1.85 0.61 7.38
C GLU A 108 -1.36 -0.82 7.62
N LYS A 109 -0.88 -1.09 8.83
CA LYS A 109 -0.66 -2.45 9.33
C LYS A 109 -1.48 -2.65 10.60
N VAL A 110 -2.38 -3.63 10.54
CA VAL A 110 -3.20 -4.05 11.68
C VAL A 110 -2.67 -5.39 12.20
N SER A 111 -2.31 -5.45 13.47
CA SER A 111 -2.03 -6.70 14.17
C SER A 111 -3.09 -6.90 15.25
N ASN A 112 -3.92 -7.94 15.09
CA ASN A 112 -4.86 -8.38 16.11
C ASN A 112 -4.23 -9.56 16.85
N THR A 113 -3.96 -9.38 18.15
CA THR A 113 -3.63 -10.49 19.06
C THR A 113 -4.89 -10.87 19.83
N TRP A 114 -5.19 -12.17 19.85
CA TRP A 114 -6.32 -12.78 20.55
C TRP A 114 -5.88 -13.38 21.88
#